data_AF-A0A1C5TW35-F1
#
_entry.id   AF-A0A1C5TW35-F1
#
_cell.length_a   1.000
_cell.length_b   1.000
_cell.length_c   1.000
_cell.angle_alpha   90.00
_cell.angle_beta   90.00
_cell.angle_gamma   90.00
#
_symmetry.space_group_name_H-M   'P 1'
#
loop_
_entity.id
_entity.type
_entity.pdbx_description
1 polymer ?
#
loop_
_entity_poly.entity_id
_entity_poly.type
_entity_poly.pdbx_seq_one_letter_code
_entity_poly.pdbx_strand_id
1 'polypeptide(L)'
;MKYKICLAVLASILALAASGCSSSQDEGQPNMPQQRQSETKTAPPISAESERFCQEGLAAYSRFEYDAAIAAYDKAIQADGRNYQALSGKGVALAMRGNETGSHQDVADGIASIQKALALQPDYVPAFYDLALAYKIDGQYDKSISYFQKVLAADPNNTWSYYGIATIYGDKGDAKNAVVYLKKAAALDKENVLEAARTQSHFDSIRNDAEFRALISP
;
A
#
# COMPACT_ATOMS: atom_id res chain seq x y z
N MET A 1 -18.95 15.49 -6.58
CA MET A 1 -18.58 14.22 -7.22
C MET A 1 -17.36 13.68 -6.49
N LYS A 2 -17.53 12.62 -5.68
CA LYS A 2 -16.43 11.99 -4.94
C LYS A 2 -15.62 11.13 -5.94
N TYR A 3 -14.43 11.57 -6.34
CA TYR A 3 -13.67 10.95 -7.43
C TYR A 3 -13.07 9.59 -7.00
N LYS A 4 -13.44 8.54 -7.73
CA LYS A 4 -13.02 7.13 -7.58
C LYS A 4 -11.76 6.82 -8.41
N ILE A 5 -10.66 7.53 -8.18
CA ILE A 5 -9.36 7.33 -8.84
C ILE A 5 -8.35 7.25 -7.69
N CYS A 6 -7.62 6.16 -7.38
CA CYS A 6 -7.17 5.03 -8.16
C CYS A 6 -7.00 3.81 -7.24
N LEU A 7 -7.77 2.74 -7.46
CA LEU A 7 -7.49 1.41 -6.90
C LEU A 7 -6.58 0.71 -7.90
N ALA A 8 -5.27 0.75 -7.66
CA ALA A 8 -4.32 0.01 -8.47
C ALA A 8 -3.06 -0.37 -7.70
N VAL A 9 -3.19 -0.95 -6.50
CA VAL A 9 -2.21 -1.92 -5.99
C VAL A 9 -2.96 -2.84 -5.02
N LEU A 10 -3.49 -3.98 -5.48
CA LEU A 10 -3.71 -5.13 -4.58
C LEU A 10 -3.90 -6.49 -5.29
N ALA A 11 -3.58 -6.62 -6.56
CA ALA A 11 -3.62 -7.93 -7.21
C ALA A 11 -2.38 -8.10 -8.08
N SER A 12 -1.41 -8.89 -7.60
CA SER A 12 -0.52 -9.72 -8.42
C SER A 12 0.47 -10.52 -7.54
N ILE A 13 0.02 -11.58 -6.88
CA ILE A 13 0.79 -12.83 -6.82
C ILE A 13 -0.23 -13.97 -6.94
N LEU A 14 -0.49 -14.40 -8.17
CA LEU A 14 -1.21 -15.63 -8.45
C LEU A 14 -0.25 -16.78 -8.15
N ALA A 15 -0.51 -17.54 -7.10
CA ALA A 15 0.14 -18.81 -6.85
C ALA A 15 -0.35 -19.84 -7.88
N LEU A 16 0.59 -20.45 -8.62
CA LEU A 16 0.33 -21.64 -9.42
C LEU A 16 1.36 -22.72 -9.02
N ALA A 17 0.95 -23.56 -8.09
CA ALA A 17 1.31 -24.98 -8.00
C ALA A 17 -0.02 -25.73 -8.18
N ALA A 18 -0.16 -26.88 -8.83
CA ALA A 18 0.70 -27.92 -9.40
C ALA A 18 0.04 -28.37 -10.73
N SER A 19 0.55 -29.28 -11.57
CA SER A 19 0.89 -30.67 -11.29
C SER A 19 1.59 -31.28 -12.51
N GLY A 20 2.51 -32.21 -12.25
CA GLY A 20 3.34 -32.85 -13.26
C GLY A 20 2.67 -34.00 -14.01
N CYS A 21 3.42 -34.53 -14.98
CA CYS A 21 3.44 -35.93 -15.34
C CYS A 21 4.85 -36.32 -15.80
N SER A 22 5.27 -37.51 -15.37
CA SER A 22 6.59 -38.11 -15.48
C SER A 22 6.93 -38.59 -16.89
N SER A 23 8.22 -38.72 -17.20
CA SER A 23 8.79 -40.06 -17.47
C SER A 23 10.32 -40.02 -17.35
N SER A 24 10.81 -41.10 -16.77
CA SER A 24 12.17 -41.46 -16.37
C SER A 24 13.17 -41.60 -17.52
N GLN A 25 14.45 -41.30 -17.25
CA GLN A 25 15.54 -42.26 -17.40
C GLN A 25 16.81 -41.83 -16.64
N ASP A 26 17.50 -42.87 -16.20
CA ASP A 26 18.65 -42.99 -15.28
C ASP A 26 19.98 -42.56 -15.93
N GLU A 27 20.88 -41.97 -15.15
CA GLU A 27 22.34 -42.23 -15.16
C GLU A 27 23.08 -41.32 -14.16
N GLY A 28 23.90 -41.93 -13.31
CA GLY A 28 24.40 -41.38 -12.05
C GLY A 28 25.55 -40.38 -12.11
N GLN A 29 25.78 -39.69 -10.97
CA GLN A 29 27.01 -38.97 -10.61
C GLN A 29 26.96 -38.53 -9.11
N PRO A 30 28.09 -38.10 -8.49
CA PRO A 30 28.52 -38.52 -7.16
C PRO A 30 27.99 -37.66 -5.99
N ASN A 31 28.08 -38.27 -4.80
CA ASN A 31 27.62 -37.79 -3.51
C ASN A 31 28.30 -36.46 -3.10
N MET A 32 27.52 -35.38 -3.00
CA MET A 32 27.92 -34.08 -2.42
C MET A 32 27.39 -33.96 -0.98
N PRO A 33 28.06 -33.21 -0.08
CA PRO A 33 27.69 -33.17 1.33
C PRO A 33 26.28 -32.62 1.49
N GLN A 34 25.42 -33.35 2.19
CA GLN A 34 24.10 -32.88 2.60
C GLN A 34 24.25 -31.59 3.40
N GLN A 35 24.05 -30.44 2.75
CA GLN A 35 23.79 -29.20 3.45
C GLN A 35 22.50 -29.41 4.22
N ARG A 36 22.64 -29.52 5.55
CA ARG A 36 21.54 -29.45 6.51
C ARG A 36 20.67 -28.28 6.10
N GLN A 37 19.50 -28.56 5.52
CA GLN A 37 18.47 -27.57 5.34
C GLN A 37 18.15 -27.08 6.74
N SER A 38 18.56 -25.86 7.05
CA SER A 38 18.10 -25.16 8.22
C SER A 38 16.59 -25.05 8.05
N GLU A 39 15.85 -25.90 8.75
CA GLU A 39 14.41 -25.79 8.92
C GLU A 39 14.16 -24.43 9.58
N THR A 40 13.99 -23.38 8.76
CA THR A 40 13.36 -22.16 9.22
C THR A 40 12.00 -22.59 9.70
N LYS A 41 11.81 -22.55 11.02
CA LYS A 41 10.55 -22.78 11.69
C LYS A 41 9.61 -21.64 11.27
N THR A 42 9.05 -21.76 10.07
CA THR A 42 8.11 -20.79 9.51
C THR A 42 6.92 -20.71 10.45
N ALA A 43 6.52 -19.49 10.81
CA ALA A 43 5.34 -19.29 11.62
C ALA A 43 4.16 -20.06 10.99
N PRO A 44 3.26 -20.64 11.80
CA PRO A 44 2.07 -21.32 11.28
C PRO A 44 1.33 -20.38 10.32
N PRO A 45 0.78 -20.90 9.20
CA PRO A 45 0.03 -20.09 8.26
C PRO A 45 -1.11 -19.35 8.97
N ILE A 46 -1.54 -18.24 8.37
CA ILE A 46 -2.73 -17.51 8.81
C ILE A 46 -3.95 -18.43 8.65
N SER A 47 -4.89 -18.36 9.60
CA SER A 47 -6.08 -19.21 9.52
C SER A 47 -6.95 -18.87 8.29
N ALA A 48 -7.48 -19.89 7.61
CA ALA A 48 -8.33 -19.70 6.42
C ALA A 48 -9.58 -18.86 6.72
N GLU A 49 -10.10 -18.94 7.95
CA GLU A 49 -11.19 -18.09 8.41
C GLU A 49 -10.77 -16.61 8.49
N SER A 50 -9.57 -16.34 9.01
CA SER A 50 -9.00 -14.99 9.03
C SER A 50 -8.76 -14.46 7.62
N GLU A 51 -8.24 -15.27 6.70
CA GLU A 51 -8.05 -14.89 5.31
C GLU A 51 -9.38 -14.54 4.63
N ARG A 52 -10.44 -15.34 4.84
CA ARG A 52 -11.77 -15.06 4.29
C ARG A 52 -12.28 -13.69 4.73
N PHE A 53 -12.26 -13.41 6.03
CA PHE A 53 -12.69 -12.11 6.55
C PHE A 53 -11.78 -10.95 6.09
N CYS A 54 -10.48 -11.21 5.91
CA CYS A 54 -9.56 -10.24 5.34
C CYS A 54 -9.94 -9.88 3.89
N GLN A 55 -10.34 -10.85 3.08
CA GLN A 55 -10.82 -10.62 1.71
C GLN A 55 -12.15 -9.88 1.68
N GLU A 56 -13.07 -10.20 2.60
CA GLU A 56 -14.32 -9.43 2.77
C GLU A 56 -14.03 -7.97 3.12
N GLY A 57 -13.09 -7.72 4.03
CA GLY A 57 -12.65 -6.38 4.42
C GLY A 57 -12.05 -5.62 3.25
N LEU A 58 -11.21 -6.27 2.45
CA LEU A 58 -10.64 -5.68 1.24
C LEU A 58 -11.71 -5.32 0.20
N ALA A 59 -12.67 -6.20 -0.02
CA ALA A 59 -13.77 -5.93 -0.94
C ALA A 59 -14.61 -4.73 -0.48
N ALA A 60 -14.92 -4.62 0.82
CA ALA A 60 -15.60 -3.46 1.38
C ALA A 60 -14.77 -2.17 1.25
N TYR A 61 -13.46 -2.24 1.54
CA TYR A 61 -12.55 -1.11 1.37
C TYR A 61 -12.52 -0.61 -0.08
N SER A 62 -12.50 -1.51 -1.07
CA SER A 62 -12.55 -1.12 -2.49
C SER A 62 -13.84 -0.41 -2.92
N ARG A 63 -14.92 -0.56 -2.13
CA ARG A 63 -16.19 0.14 -2.32
C ARG A 63 -16.29 1.40 -1.47
N PHE A 64 -15.23 1.78 -0.75
CA PHE A 64 -15.18 2.89 0.21
C PHE A 64 -16.14 2.71 1.40
N GLU A 65 -16.53 1.47 1.70
CA GLU A 65 -17.40 1.13 2.83
C GLU A 65 -16.55 0.90 4.08
N TYR A 66 -15.94 1.98 4.61
CA TYR A 66 -14.91 1.85 5.65
C TYR A 66 -15.38 1.15 6.92
N ASP A 67 -16.62 1.40 7.38
CA ASP A 67 -17.16 0.73 8.57
C ASP A 67 -17.32 -0.79 8.35
N ALA A 68 -17.78 -1.20 7.18
CA ALA A 68 -17.91 -2.61 6.82
C ALA A 68 -16.53 -3.27 6.67
N ALA A 69 -15.56 -2.54 6.09
CA ALA A 69 -14.18 -3.01 5.97
C ALA A 69 -13.56 -3.25 7.34
N ILE A 70 -13.66 -2.27 8.25
CA ILE A 70 -13.14 -2.35 9.61
C ILE A 70 -13.77 -3.55 10.35
N ALA A 71 -15.09 -3.72 10.27
CA ALA A 71 -15.79 -4.83 10.92
C ALA A 71 -15.35 -6.20 10.40
N ALA A 72 -15.09 -6.33 9.10
CA ALA A 72 -14.57 -7.57 8.52
C ALA A 72 -13.11 -7.82 8.92
N TYR A 73 -12.26 -6.80 8.90
CA TYR A 73 -10.88 -6.94 9.38
C TYR A 73 -10.83 -7.27 10.89
N ASP A 74 -11.74 -6.75 11.70
CA ASP A 74 -11.85 -7.12 13.12
C ASP A 74 -12.16 -8.61 13.30
N LYS A 75 -13.08 -9.16 12.49
CA LYS A 75 -13.34 -10.61 12.48
C LYS A 75 -12.11 -11.39 12.02
N ALA A 76 -11.37 -10.90 11.03
CA ALA A 76 -10.13 -11.53 10.59
C ALA A 76 -9.09 -11.58 11.72
N ILE A 77 -8.88 -10.47 12.43
CA ILE A 77 -7.94 -10.36 13.54
C ILE A 77 -8.41 -11.21 14.73
N GLN A 78 -9.71 -11.31 14.98
CA GLN A 78 -10.26 -12.20 16.01
C GLN A 78 -10.02 -13.68 15.69
N ALA A 79 -10.14 -14.06 14.42
CA ALA A 79 -9.89 -15.43 13.96
C ALA A 79 -8.39 -15.80 13.95
N ASP A 80 -7.52 -14.83 13.64
CA ASP A 80 -6.06 -14.96 13.81
C ASP A 80 -5.41 -13.58 13.99
N GLY A 81 -4.98 -13.30 15.23
CA GLY A 81 -4.36 -12.02 15.58
C GLY A 81 -3.00 -11.77 14.91
N ARG A 82 -2.45 -12.77 14.21
CA ARG A 82 -1.19 -12.65 13.47
C ARG A 82 -1.40 -12.22 12.01
N ASN A 83 -2.65 -12.05 11.56
CA ASN A 83 -2.94 -11.62 10.20
C ASN A 83 -2.53 -10.16 9.98
N TYR A 84 -1.27 -9.96 9.63
CA TYR A 84 -0.68 -8.65 9.35
C TYR A 84 -1.36 -7.93 8.17
N GLN A 85 -1.92 -8.68 7.21
CA GLN A 85 -2.66 -8.10 6.09
C GLN A 85 -3.97 -7.46 6.57
N ALA A 86 -4.71 -8.15 7.45
CA ALA A 86 -5.91 -7.61 8.08
C ALA A 86 -5.62 -6.44 9.02
N LEU A 87 -4.51 -6.48 9.77
CA LEU A 87 -4.06 -5.36 10.60
C LEU A 87 -3.73 -4.12 9.77
N SER A 88 -3.03 -4.29 8.64
CA SER A 88 -2.74 -3.19 7.70
C SER A 88 -4.02 -2.66 7.05
N GLY A 89 -4.87 -3.56 6.55
CA GLY A 89 -6.15 -3.24 5.93
C GLY A 89 -7.10 -2.50 6.87
N LYS A 90 -7.23 -2.94 8.13
CA LYS A 90 -7.95 -2.22 9.17
C LYS A 90 -7.39 -0.82 9.35
N GLY A 91 -6.06 -0.71 9.42
CA GLY A 91 -5.43 0.55 9.73
C GLY A 91 -5.59 1.60 8.64
N VAL A 92 -5.48 1.21 7.36
CA VAL A 92 -5.75 2.13 6.25
C VAL A 92 -7.25 2.48 6.16
N ALA A 93 -8.16 1.52 6.41
CA ALA A 93 -9.59 1.80 6.46
C ALA A 93 -9.96 2.81 7.56
N LEU A 94 -9.37 2.67 8.76
CA LEU A 94 -9.50 3.64 9.85
C LEU A 94 -8.96 5.01 9.45
N ALA A 95 -7.75 5.09 8.88
CA ALA A 95 -7.19 6.37 8.45
C ALA A 95 -8.06 7.08 7.41
N MET A 96 -8.61 6.35 6.44
CA MET A 96 -9.51 6.91 5.42
C MET A 96 -10.84 7.37 6.02
N ARG A 97 -11.43 6.59 6.94
CA ARG A 97 -12.63 7.01 7.68
C ARG A 97 -12.36 8.26 8.52
N GLY A 98 -11.22 8.30 9.19
CA GLY A 98 -10.77 9.46 9.97
C GLY A 98 -10.60 10.71 9.10
N ASN A 99 -10.05 10.56 7.90
CA ASN A 99 -9.95 11.65 6.92
C ASN A 99 -11.32 12.16 6.45
N GLU A 100 -12.30 11.26 6.21
CA GLU A 100 -13.65 11.66 5.80
C GLU A 100 -14.45 12.32 6.92
N THR A 101 -14.26 11.87 8.16
CA THR A 101 -15.04 12.31 9.33
C THR A 101 -14.37 13.41 10.16
N GLY A 102 -13.08 13.67 9.95
CA GLY A 102 -12.26 14.52 10.81
C GLY A 102 -11.84 13.85 12.13
N SER A 103 -11.99 12.52 12.26
CA SER A 103 -11.63 11.79 13.48
C SER A 103 -10.13 11.54 13.56
N HIS A 104 -9.42 12.35 14.34
CA HIS A 104 -8.00 12.12 14.65
C HIS A 104 -7.76 10.81 15.40
N GLN A 105 -8.73 10.36 16.20
CA GLN A 105 -8.63 9.08 16.91
C GLN A 105 -8.59 7.90 15.93
N ASP A 106 -9.44 7.92 14.90
CA ASP A 106 -9.42 6.88 13.86
C ASP A 106 -8.07 6.85 13.14
N VAL A 107 -7.51 8.02 12.81
CA VAL A 107 -6.20 8.10 12.17
C VAL A 107 -5.10 7.53 13.08
N ALA A 108 -5.11 7.88 14.37
CA ALA A 108 -4.15 7.37 15.34
C ALA A 108 -4.26 5.85 15.53
N ASP A 109 -5.47 5.32 15.66
CA ASP A 109 -5.72 3.89 15.76
C ASP A 109 -5.32 3.15 14.47
N GLY A 110 -5.52 3.80 13.33
CA GLY A 110 -5.09 3.30 12.03
C GLY A 110 -3.58 3.13 11.93
N ILE A 111 -2.83 4.17 12.30
CA ILE A 111 -1.36 4.15 12.38
C ILE A 111 -0.89 3.03 13.31
N ALA A 112 -1.48 2.91 14.51
CA ALA A 112 -1.12 1.88 15.47
C ALA A 112 -1.38 0.46 14.93
N SER A 113 -2.47 0.25 14.19
CA SER A 113 -2.79 -1.04 13.57
C SER A 113 -1.77 -1.43 12.48
N ILE A 114 -1.37 -0.49 11.62
CA ILE A 114 -0.36 -0.75 10.57
C ILE A 114 1.01 -1.01 11.19
N GLN A 115 1.38 -0.29 12.26
CA GLN A 115 2.62 -0.56 13.00
C GLN A 115 2.63 -1.97 13.61
N LYS A 116 1.50 -2.47 14.11
CA LYS A 116 1.38 -3.87 14.56
C LYS A 116 1.57 -4.86 13.42
N ALA A 117 1.03 -4.57 12.23
CA ALA A 117 1.28 -5.39 11.04
C ALA A 117 2.78 -5.49 10.72
N LEU A 118 3.49 -4.36 10.72
CA LEU A 118 4.94 -4.32 10.50
C LEU A 118 5.76 -4.95 11.63
N ALA A 119 5.24 -4.99 12.87
CA ALA A 119 5.89 -5.73 13.95
C ALA A 119 5.82 -7.25 13.74
N LEU A 120 4.77 -7.74 13.08
CA LEU A 120 4.60 -9.15 12.72
C LEU A 120 5.34 -9.53 11.44
N GLN A 121 5.29 -8.65 10.42
CA GLN A 121 5.94 -8.83 9.12
C GLN A 121 6.69 -7.55 8.73
N PRO A 122 7.96 -7.39 9.12
CA PRO A 122 8.71 -6.14 8.95
C PRO A 122 8.98 -5.67 7.52
N ASP A 123 8.91 -6.58 6.55
CA ASP A 123 9.16 -6.34 5.12
C ASP A 123 7.86 -6.32 4.28
N TYR A 124 6.69 -6.24 4.92
CA TYR A 124 5.41 -6.16 4.23
C TYR A 124 5.24 -4.79 3.55
N VAL A 125 5.71 -4.69 2.30
CA VAL A 125 5.73 -3.45 1.51
C VAL A 125 4.37 -2.73 1.44
N PRO A 126 3.21 -3.40 1.27
CA PRO A 126 1.92 -2.72 1.31
C PRO A 126 1.67 -1.94 2.61
N ALA A 127 2.14 -2.42 3.76
CA ALA A 127 2.03 -1.69 5.02
C ALA A 127 2.92 -0.43 5.08
N PHE A 128 4.02 -0.38 4.33
CA PHE A 128 4.77 0.89 4.18
C PHE A 128 3.93 1.92 3.44
N TYR A 129 3.25 1.51 2.37
CA TYR A 129 2.37 2.40 1.62
C TYR A 129 1.17 2.87 2.48
N ASP A 130 0.49 1.95 3.16
CA ASP A 130 -0.62 2.25 4.05
C ASP A 130 -0.21 3.22 5.17
N LEU A 131 0.97 3.00 5.77
CA LEU A 131 1.49 3.85 6.83
C LEU A 131 1.89 5.24 6.30
N ALA A 132 2.41 5.32 5.07
CA ALA A 132 2.68 6.60 4.42
C ALA A 132 1.39 7.40 4.21
N LEU A 133 0.31 6.77 3.75
CA LEU A 133 -0.99 7.41 3.61
C LEU A 133 -1.56 7.88 4.96
N ALA A 134 -1.51 7.02 5.99
CA ALA A 134 -2.00 7.37 7.31
C ALA A 134 -1.23 8.56 7.92
N TYR A 135 0.11 8.59 7.79
CA TYR A 135 0.91 9.74 8.22
C TYR A 135 0.64 11.00 7.40
N LYS A 136 0.33 10.89 6.11
CA LYS A 136 -0.05 12.05 5.30
C LYS A 136 -1.37 12.66 5.81
N ILE A 137 -2.36 11.83 6.08
CA ILE A 137 -3.66 12.24 6.62
C ILE A 137 -3.49 12.92 7.98
N ASP A 138 -2.59 12.40 8.82
CA ASP A 138 -2.25 12.98 10.12
C ASP A 138 -1.39 14.25 10.03
N GLY A 139 -0.95 14.66 8.83
CA GLY A 139 -0.08 15.81 8.62
C GLY A 139 1.40 15.58 8.97
N GLN A 140 1.79 14.36 9.32
CA GLN A 140 3.19 13.97 9.59
C GLN A 140 3.96 13.71 8.29
N TYR A 141 4.12 14.75 7.48
CA TYR A 141 4.64 14.68 6.11
C TYR A 141 6.04 14.06 5.98
N ASP A 142 6.98 14.36 6.88
CA ASP A 142 8.33 13.81 6.79
C ASP A 142 8.34 12.29 7.01
N LYS A 143 7.51 11.79 7.94
CA LYS A 143 7.33 10.35 8.15
C LYS A 143 6.66 9.71 6.94
N SER A 144 5.64 10.35 6.38
CA SER A 144 4.95 9.87 5.18
C SER A 144 5.91 9.72 4.00
N ILE A 145 6.72 10.73 3.71
CA ILE A 145 7.73 10.68 2.64
C ILE A 145 8.73 9.54 2.89
N SER A 146 9.22 9.38 4.13
CA SER A 146 10.14 8.29 4.46
C SER A 146 9.54 6.90 4.18
N TYR A 147 8.27 6.69 4.46
CA TYR A 147 7.61 5.41 4.17
C TYR A 147 7.30 5.21 2.68
N PHE A 148 6.92 6.25 1.93
CA PHE A 148 6.86 6.16 0.47
C PHE A 148 8.23 5.83 -0.15
N GLN A 149 9.31 6.38 0.39
CA GLN A 149 10.67 6.03 -0.03
C GLN A 149 11.02 4.56 0.24
N LYS A 150 10.52 3.97 1.34
CA LYS A 150 10.67 2.52 1.59
C LYS A 150 9.91 1.68 0.56
N VAL A 151 8.71 2.11 0.14
CA VAL A 151 8.00 1.45 -0.97
C VAL A 151 8.84 1.54 -2.25
N LEU A 152 9.35 2.73 -2.59
CA LEU A 152 10.17 2.94 -3.79
C LEU A 152 11.52 2.20 -3.75
N ALA A 153 12.06 1.91 -2.58
CA ALA A 153 13.25 1.09 -2.44
C ALA A 153 12.97 -0.39 -2.79
N ALA A 154 11.76 -0.89 -2.52
CA ALA A 154 11.33 -2.24 -2.87
C ALA A 154 10.75 -2.34 -4.30
N ASP A 155 10.03 -1.30 -4.74
CA ASP A 155 9.42 -1.16 -6.06
C ASP A 155 9.71 0.24 -6.64
N PRO A 156 10.83 0.41 -7.36
CA PRO A 156 11.21 1.69 -7.96
C PRO A 156 10.22 2.23 -9.00
N ASN A 157 9.30 1.39 -9.49
CA ASN A 157 8.30 1.72 -10.50
C ASN A 157 6.91 1.95 -9.89
N ASN A 158 6.82 2.15 -8.57
CA ASN A 158 5.56 2.45 -7.92
C ASN A 158 5.10 3.90 -8.22
N THR A 159 4.30 4.07 -9.28
CA THR A 159 3.72 5.36 -9.69
C THR A 159 3.10 6.13 -8.53
N TRP A 160 2.28 5.45 -7.72
CA TRP A 160 1.48 6.10 -6.69
C TRP A 160 2.31 6.53 -5.47
N SER A 161 3.47 5.94 -5.23
CA SER A 161 4.40 6.41 -4.19
C SER A 161 5.11 7.70 -4.62
N TYR A 162 5.50 7.83 -5.89
CA TYR A 162 5.98 9.12 -6.42
C TYR A 162 4.88 10.18 -6.37
N TYR A 163 3.65 9.82 -6.78
CA TYR A 163 2.50 10.72 -6.70
C TYR A 163 2.18 11.13 -5.26
N GLY A 164 2.19 10.18 -4.31
CA GLY A 164 1.99 10.44 -2.88
C GLY A 164 2.99 11.45 -2.33
N ILE A 165 4.27 11.32 -2.66
CA ILE A 165 5.29 12.33 -2.30
C ILE A 165 4.98 13.68 -2.96
N ALA A 166 4.59 13.71 -4.23
CA ALA A 166 4.23 14.96 -4.89
C ALA A 166 3.05 15.67 -4.23
N THR A 167 1.99 14.94 -3.85
CA THR A 167 0.84 15.52 -3.16
C THR A 167 1.21 16.15 -1.82
N ILE A 168 2.18 15.58 -1.10
CA ILE A 168 2.69 16.16 0.14
C ILE A 168 3.38 17.50 -0.13
N TYR A 169 4.20 17.60 -1.19
CA TYR A 169 4.82 18.87 -1.57
C TYR A 169 3.79 19.89 -2.07
N GLY A 170 2.74 19.44 -2.77
CA GLY A 170 1.59 20.26 -3.14
C GLY A 170 0.87 20.82 -1.91
N ASP A 171 0.54 19.98 -0.93
CA ASP A 171 -0.10 20.38 0.32
C ASP A 171 0.78 21.41 1.08
N LYS A 172 2.11 21.31 0.97
CA LYS A 172 3.09 22.27 1.53
C LYS A 172 3.28 23.55 0.71
N GLY A 173 2.70 23.66 -0.49
CA GLY A 173 2.92 24.79 -1.41
C GLY A 173 4.27 24.78 -2.13
N ASP A 174 5.03 23.68 -2.05
CA ASP A 174 6.34 23.52 -2.68
C ASP A 174 6.20 23.01 -4.12
N ALA A 175 5.89 23.94 -5.03
CA ALA A 175 5.67 23.64 -6.44
C ALA A 175 6.87 22.95 -7.09
N LYS A 176 8.09 23.40 -6.76
CA LYS A 176 9.33 22.86 -7.31
C LYS A 176 9.45 21.36 -7.05
N ASN A 177 9.31 20.93 -5.80
CA ASN A 177 9.41 19.51 -5.47
C ASN A 177 8.19 18.71 -5.93
N ALA A 178 6.99 19.29 -5.88
CA ALA A 178 5.78 18.65 -6.42
C ALA A 178 5.95 18.29 -7.90
N VAL A 179 6.43 19.22 -8.73
CA VAL A 179 6.70 19.01 -10.16
C VAL A 179 7.75 17.93 -10.40
N VAL A 180 8.83 17.90 -9.61
CA VAL A 180 9.88 16.87 -9.72
C VAL A 180 9.29 15.47 -9.53
N TYR A 181 8.47 15.27 -8.49
CA TYR A 181 7.89 13.96 -8.20
C TYR A 181 6.73 13.60 -9.14
N LEU A 182 5.93 14.58 -9.58
CA LEU A 182 4.92 14.35 -10.62
C LEU A 182 5.54 13.92 -11.95
N LYS A 183 6.67 14.50 -12.36
CA LYS A 183 7.39 14.06 -13.57
C LYS A 183 7.84 12.61 -13.46
N LYS A 184 8.31 12.17 -12.28
CA LYS A 184 8.67 10.75 -12.04
C LYS A 184 7.45 9.84 -12.14
N ALA A 185 6.33 10.22 -11.51
CA ALA A 185 5.09 9.45 -11.59
C ALA A 185 4.54 9.40 -13.03
N ALA A 186 4.49 10.54 -13.73
CA ALA A 186 3.96 10.64 -15.09
C ALA A 186 4.85 9.95 -16.15
N ALA A 187 6.13 9.69 -15.84
CA ALA A 187 6.97 8.86 -16.70
C ALA A 187 6.54 7.38 -16.70
N LEU A 188 5.83 6.94 -15.66
CA LEU A 188 5.34 5.56 -15.51
C LEU A 188 3.87 5.43 -15.95
N ASP A 189 3.04 6.43 -15.63
CA ASP A 189 1.63 6.48 -16.01
C ASP A 189 1.19 7.94 -16.23
N LYS A 190 1.45 8.46 -17.43
CA LYS A 190 1.24 9.88 -17.75
C LYS A 190 -0.22 10.31 -17.61
N GLU A 191 -1.13 9.55 -18.19
CA GLU A 191 -2.54 9.96 -18.32
C GLU A 191 -3.20 10.06 -16.95
N ASN A 192 -3.13 8.99 -16.15
CA ASN A 192 -3.79 8.97 -14.84
C ASN A 192 -3.15 9.95 -13.86
N VAL A 193 -1.81 10.08 -13.88
CA VAL A 193 -1.10 10.99 -12.98
C VAL A 193 -1.43 12.45 -13.28
N LEU A 194 -1.40 12.85 -14.56
CA LEU A 194 -1.68 14.23 -14.91
C LEU A 194 -3.16 14.56 -14.72
N GLU A 195 -4.07 13.62 -14.97
CA GLU A 195 -5.48 13.83 -14.66
C GLU A 195 -5.74 13.99 -13.16
N ALA A 196 -5.14 13.13 -12.33
CA ALA A 196 -5.20 13.26 -10.88
C ALA A 196 -4.60 14.60 -10.41
N ALA A 197 -3.45 15.00 -10.96
CA ALA A 197 -2.81 16.26 -10.63
C ALA A 197 -3.67 17.47 -11.01
N ARG A 198 -4.41 17.44 -12.12
CA ARG A 198 -5.34 18.50 -12.54
C ARG A 198 -6.55 18.65 -11.62
N THR A 199 -7.06 17.54 -11.09
CA THR A 199 -8.40 17.49 -10.47
C THR A 199 -8.38 17.44 -8.94
N GLN A 200 -7.30 16.95 -8.34
CA GLN A 200 -7.21 16.81 -6.88
C GLN A 200 -6.76 18.09 -6.19
N SER A 201 -7.32 18.36 -5.01
CA SER A 201 -7.09 19.60 -4.25
C SER A 201 -5.69 19.73 -3.66
N HIS A 202 -4.91 18.65 -3.63
CA HIS A 202 -3.53 18.64 -3.10
C HIS A 202 -2.61 19.67 -3.77
N PHE A 203 -2.96 20.11 -4.98
CA PHE A 203 -2.14 21.04 -5.74
C PHE A 203 -2.76 22.44 -5.85
N ASP A 204 -3.85 22.71 -5.14
CA ASP A 204 -4.58 23.99 -5.25
C ASP A 204 -3.70 25.20 -4.90
N SER A 205 -2.85 25.06 -3.89
CA SER A 205 -1.88 26.08 -3.48
C SER A 205 -0.83 26.41 -4.54
N ILE A 206 -0.54 25.47 -5.46
CA ILE A 206 0.49 25.60 -6.51
C ILE A 206 -0.09 25.74 -7.92
N ARG A 207 -1.43 25.84 -8.07
CA ARG A 207 -2.11 25.91 -9.39
C ARG A 207 -1.61 27.02 -10.30
N ASN A 208 -1.11 28.11 -9.74
CA ASN A 208 -0.63 29.27 -10.49
C ASN A 208 0.86 29.22 -10.82
N ASP A 209 1.60 28.26 -10.27
CA ASP A 209 3.02 28.07 -10.58
C ASP A 209 3.22 27.72 -12.06
N ALA A 210 4.20 28.37 -12.70
CA ALA A 210 4.39 28.26 -14.14
C ALA A 210 4.83 26.86 -14.58
N GLU A 211 5.72 26.21 -13.83
CA GLU A 211 6.19 24.86 -14.16
C GLU A 211 5.09 23.82 -13.93
N PHE A 212 4.36 23.95 -12.82
CA PHE A 212 3.24 23.06 -12.53
C PHE A 212 2.15 23.17 -13.60
N ARG A 213 1.76 24.40 -13.98
CA ARG A 213 0.79 24.64 -15.07
C ARG A 213 1.24 24.05 -16.40
N ALA A 214 2.51 24.24 -16.75
CA ALA A 214 3.06 23.67 -17.98
C ALA A 214 3.01 22.13 -17.97
N LEU A 215 3.30 21.50 -16.82
CA LEU A 215 3.27 20.05 -16.68
C LEU A 215 1.87 19.46 -16.86
N ILE A 216 0.84 20.10 -16.29
CA ILE A 216 -0.54 19.59 -16.33
C ILE A 216 -1.35 20.10 -17.52
N SER A 217 -0.77 20.87 -18.44
CA SER A 217 -1.50 21.30 -19.63
C SER A 217 -1.81 20.09 -20.54
N PRO A 218 -2.97 20.05 -21.22
CA PRO A 218 -3.32 18.97 -22.16
C PRO A 218 -2.33 18.82 -23.32
#